data_AF-A0A454D3Y5-F1
#
_entry.id   AF-A0A454D3Y5-F1
#
_cell.length_a   1.000
_cell.length_b   1.000
_cell.length_c   1.000
_cell.angle_alpha   90.00
_cell.angle_beta   90.00
_cell.angle_gamma   90.00
#
_symmetry.space_group_name_H-M   'P 1'
#
loop_
_entity.id
_entity.type
_entity.pdbx_description
1 polymer ?
#
loop_
_entity_poly.entity_id
_entity_poly.type
_entity_poly.pdbx_seq_one_letter_code
_entity_poly.pdbx_strand_id
1 'polypeptide(L)'
;MGVEGSRLTDLLDEEVVVDGTLGIVVTEIAESVERYYVQESKVKEIVSSRQAQFRDVAAQTFDGKVLEVAANIAHSVEAKAAFANGAEAVGLFRTEMLYMDRTCAPDEDELYNIFCQACDAANGKSIIVRTIDIGGDKPVDYLNIPAENNPFLGYRAVRIYPEFIEMFKTQLRAILRASAHGNLKIMIPMISS
;
A
#
# COMPACT_ATOMS: atom_id res chain seq x y z
N MET A 1 12.18 -5.39 -15.67
CA MET A 1 13.07 -6.57 -15.77
C MET A 1 12.76 -7.46 -14.59
N GLY A 2 12.64 -8.77 -14.82
CA GLY A 2 12.36 -9.76 -13.79
C GLY A 2 13.01 -11.07 -14.20
N VAL A 3 13.05 -12.04 -13.29
CA VAL A 3 13.57 -13.38 -13.62
C VAL A 3 12.48 -14.17 -14.32
N GLU A 4 12.80 -14.76 -15.49
CA GLU A 4 11.87 -15.64 -16.20
C GLU A 4 11.61 -16.89 -15.36
N GLY A 5 10.34 -17.17 -15.03
CA GLY A 5 9.97 -18.30 -14.16
C GLY A 5 10.44 -19.66 -14.68
N SER A 6 10.57 -19.82 -16.01
CA SER A 6 11.14 -21.02 -16.62
C SER A 6 12.57 -21.31 -16.17
N ARG A 7 13.38 -20.27 -15.90
CA ARG A 7 14.76 -20.38 -15.41
C ARG A 7 14.85 -20.74 -13.93
N LEU A 8 13.73 -20.65 -13.20
CA LEU A 8 13.66 -21.00 -11.78
C LEU A 8 13.13 -22.42 -11.55
N THR A 9 12.55 -23.06 -12.58
CA THR A 9 11.99 -24.42 -12.48
C THR A 9 13.05 -25.46 -12.08
N ASP A 10 14.29 -25.26 -12.53
CA ASP A 10 15.41 -26.17 -12.24
C ASP A 10 15.95 -25.99 -10.81
N LEU A 11 15.50 -24.95 -10.10
CA LEU A 11 15.90 -24.60 -8.73
C LEU A 11 14.82 -24.97 -7.70
N LEU A 12 13.82 -25.76 -8.11
CA LEU A 12 12.79 -26.24 -7.19
C LEU A 12 13.44 -27.05 -6.07
N ASP A 13 13.05 -26.77 -4.83
CA ASP A 13 13.61 -27.35 -3.61
C ASP A 13 15.10 -27.03 -3.34
N GLU A 14 15.71 -26.12 -4.11
CA GLU A 14 17.05 -25.57 -3.84
C GLU A 14 16.97 -24.27 -3.02
N GLU A 15 17.99 -24.04 -2.19
CA GLU A 15 18.15 -22.78 -1.47
C GLU A 15 18.73 -21.72 -2.41
N VAL A 16 18.08 -20.55 -2.47
CA VAL A 16 18.51 -19.42 -3.29
C VAL A 16 18.45 -18.13 -2.48
N VAL A 17 19.28 -17.15 -2.83
CA VAL A 17 19.19 -15.79 -2.27
C VAL A 17 18.53 -14.86 -3.27
N VAL A 18 17.47 -14.17 -2.84
CA VAL A 18 16.81 -13.12 -3.63
C VAL A 18 17.27 -11.76 -3.15
N ASP A 19 18.05 -11.06 -3.97
CA ASP A 19 18.54 -9.73 -3.68
C ASP A 19 17.73 -8.68 -4.43
N GLY A 20 16.76 -8.09 -3.73
CA GLY A 20 15.93 -7.02 -4.27
C GLY A 20 16.67 -5.67 -4.45
N THR A 21 17.85 -5.50 -3.86
CA THR A 21 18.65 -4.26 -4.00
C THR A 21 19.43 -4.30 -5.31
N LEU A 22 20.05 -5.43 -5.62
CA LEU A 22 20.79 -5.65 -6.86
C LEU A 22 19.91 -6.16 -8.00
N GLY A 23 18.71 -6.66 -7.69
CA GLY A 23 17.77 -7.21 -8.66
C GLY A 23 18.20 -8.56 -9.22
N ILE A 24 18.86 -9.40 -8.41
CA ILE A 24 19.42 -10.70 -8.82
C ILE A 24 18.90 -11.85 -7.94
N VAL A 25 18.99 -13.07 -8.48
CA VAL A 25 18.81 -14.32 -7.73
C VAL A 25 20.15 -15.04 -7.75
N VAL A 26 20.68 -15.35 -6.57
CA VAL A 26 21.92 -16.10 -6.42
C VAL A 26 21.56 -17.55 -6.17
N THR A 27 21.96 -18.41 -7.09
CA THR A 27 21.65 -19.85 -7.09
C THR A 27 22.77 -20.69 -6.51
N GLU A 28 24.01 -20.20 -6.57
CA GLU A 28 25.17 -20.86 -5.98
C GLU A 28 25.60 -20.14 -4.70
N ILE A 29 25.23 -20.70 -3.55
CA ILE A 29 25.51 -20.13 -2.23
C ILE A 29 26.86 -20.64 -1.72
N ALA A 30 27.94 -20.16 -2.34
CA ALA A 30 29.29 -20.42 -1.85
C ALA A 30 29.58 -19.63 -0.56
N GLU A 31 30.60 -20.04 0.21
CA GLU A 31 31.00 -19.36 1.47
C GLU A 31 31.32 -17.86 1.26
N SER A 32 31.77 -17.46 0.06
CA SER A 32 31.98 -16.04 -0.28
C SER A 32 30.66 -15.26 -0.37
N VAL A 33 29.61 -15.89 -0.90
CA VAL A 33 28.26 -15.34 -1.04
C VAL A 33 27.61 -15.20 0.34
N GLU A 34 27.69 -16.24 1.17
CA GLU A 34 27.18 -16.18 2.55
C GLU A 34 27.86 -15.06 3.34
N ARG A 35 29.19 -14.97 3.27
CA ARG A 35 29.95 -13.90 3.95
C ARG A 35 29.54 -12.51 3.47
N TYR A 36 29.30 -12.34 2.17
CA TYR A 36 28.80 -11.09 1.62
C TYR A 36 27.45 -10.71 2.24
N TYR A 37 26.46 -11.60 2.22
CA TYR A 37 25.12 -11.31 2.76
C TYR A 37 25.08 -11.14 4.28
N VAL A 38 25.98 -11.81 5.02
CA VAL A 38 26.18 -11.56 6.45
C VAL A 38 26.74 -10.15 6.67
N GLN A 39 27.67 -9.67 5.85
CA GLN A 39 28.18 -8.30 5.94
C GLN A 39 27.12 -7.27 5.56
N GLU A 40 26.38 -7.48 4.47
CA GLU A 40 25.29 -6.59 4.05
C GLU A 40 24.20 -6.49 5.11
N SER A 41 23.86 -7.60 5.77
CA SER A 41 22.90 -7.60 6.88
C SER A 41 23.34 -6.71 8.04
N LYS A 42 24.64 -6.75 8.40
CA LYS A 42 25.22 -5.87 9.43
C LYS A 42 25.19 -4.40 9.00
N VAL A 43 25.52 -4.10 7.75
CA VAL A 43 25.46 -2.74 7.22
C VAL A 43 24.03 -2.21 7.28
N LYS A 44 23.05 -3.04 6.88
CA LYS A 44 21.62 -2.72 6.93
C LYS A 44 21.14 -2.47 8.36
N GLU A 45 21.58 -3.25 9.33
CA GLU A 45 21.29 -3.03 10.75
C GLU A 45 21.85 -1.70 11.27
N ILE A 46 23.08 -1.34 10.89
CA ILE A 46 23.70 -0.05 11.25
C ILE A 46 22.92 1.11 10.64
N VAL A 47 22.58 1.03 9.36
CA VAL A 47 21.79 2.07 8.66
C VAL A 47 20.40 2.21 9.31
N SER A 48 19.71 1.08 9.55
CA SER A 48 18.41 1.07 10.23
C SER A 48 18.48 1.70 11.62
N SER A 49 19.52 1.37 12.39
CA SER A 49 19.73 1.94 13.73
C SER A 49 19.98 3.44 13.70
N ARG A 50 20.70 3.95 12.70
CA ARG A 50 20.89 5.40 12.49
C ARG A 50 19.58 6.07 12.07
N GLN A 51 18.83 5.47 11.17
CA GLN A 51 17.53 6.00 10.72
C GLN A 51 16.50 6.04 11.84
N ALA A 52 16.49 5.04 12.72
CA ALA A 52 15.59 4.98 13.86
C ALA A 52 15.71 6.18 14.81
N GLN A 53 16.86 6.88 14.82
CA GLN A 53 17.05 8.10 15.61
C GLN A 53 16.18 9.27 15.12
N PHE A 54 15.73 9.23 13.86
CA PHE A 54 14.89 10.27 13.26
C PHE A 54 13.39 9.97 13.37
N ARG A 55 13.00 8.82 13.94
CA ARG A 55 11.60 8.38 14.03
C ARG A 55 10.69 9.42 14.69
N ASP A 56 11.17 10.04 15.77
CA ASP A 56 10.40 10.99 16.57
C ASP A 56 10.84 12.45 16.30
N VAL A 57 11.66 12.67 15.28
CA VAL A 57 12.15 14.00 14.88
C VAL A 57 11.24 14.56 13.80
N ALA A 58 10.73 15.77 14.01
CA ALA A 58 9.87 16.44 13.03
C ALA A 58 10.58 16.63 11.69
N ALA A 59 9.86 16.43 10.59
CA ALA A 59 10.42 16.62 9.26
C ALA A 59 10.59 18.11 8.93
N GLN A 60 11.81 18.61 9.10
CA GLN A 60 12.14 20.01 8.91
C GLN A 60 13.43 20.18 8.08
N THR A 61 13.41 21.11 7.13
CA THR A 61 14.60 21.51 6.38
C THR A 61 15.54 22.37 7.23
N PHE A 62 16.80 22.52 6.80
CA PHE A 62 17.80 23.31 7.54
C PHE A 62 17.42 24.80 7.70
N ASP A 63 16.65 25.36 6.76
CA ASP A 63 16.10 26.72 6.81
C ASP A 63 14.73 26.81 7.52
N GLY A 64 14.28 25.73 8.15
CA GLY A 64 13.14 25.73 9.07
C GLY A 64 11.78 25.40 8.46
N LYS A 65 11.70 25.06 7.17
CA LYS A 65 10.44 24.66 6.52
C LYS A 65 10.01 23.27 7.01
N VAL A 66 8.83 23.22 7.61
CA VAL A 66 8.21 21.95 8.06
C VAL A 66 7.50 21.30 6.88
N LEU A 67 7.68 19.99 6.74
CA LEU A 67 7.04 19.12 5.77
C LEU A 67 6.30 18.02 6.53
N GLU A 68 5.20 17.50 5.98
CA GLU A 68 4.57 16.30 6.53
C GLU A 68 5.13 15.07 5.79
N VAL A 69 5.72 14.14 6.53
CA VAL A 69 6.15 12.84 6.01
C VAL A 69 5.09 11.79 6.32
N ALA A 70 4.26 11.51 5.33
CA ALA A 70 3.16 10.59 5.44
C ALA A 70 3.44 9.24 4.75
N ALA A 71 2.83 8.17 5.25
CA ALA A 71 2.93 6.85 4.64
C ALA A 71 1.82 6.59 3.62
N ASN A 72 2.14 5.74 2.63
CA ASN A 72 1.15 5.13 1.75
C ASN A 72 0.91 3.69 2.20
N ILE A 73 -0.35 3.30 2.38
CA ILE A 73 -0.75 1.96 2.82
C ILE A 73 -1.80 1.37 1.87
N ALA A 74 -1.84 0.04 1.79
CA ALA A 74 -2.87 -0.73 1.07
C ALA A 74 -3.73 -1.59 2.01
N HIS A 75 -3.27 -1.83 3.24
CA HIS A 75 -4.01 -2.56 4.26
C HIS A 75 -3.98 -1.81 5.60
N SER A 76 -5.07 -1.89 6.38
CA SER A 76 -5.19 -1.23 7.69
C SER A 76 -4.08 -1.63 8.67
N VAL A 77 -3.62 -2.88 8.62
CA VAL A 77 -2.54 -3.40 9.47
C VAL A 77 -1.19 -2.70 9.25
N GLU A 78 -0.97 -2.14 8.06
CA GLU A 78 0.26 -1.40 7.73
C GLU A 78 0.33 -0.04 8.45
N ALA A 79 -0.81 0.52 8.87
CA ALA A 79 -0.86 1.79 9.59
C ALA A 79 -0.02 1.74 10.87
N LYS A 80 -0.12 0.66 11.65
CA LYS A 80 0.66 0.48 12.88
C LYS A 80 2.16 0.51 12.60
N ALA A 81 2.61 -0.19 11.56
CA ALA A 81 4.02 -0.22 11.16
C ALA A 81 4.47 1.15 10.64
N ALA A 82 3.64 1.86 9.88
CA ALA A 82 3.93 3.20 9.39
C ALA A 82 4.16 4.19 10.54
N PHE A 83 3.23 4.25 11.50
CA PHE A 83 3.37 5.15 12.65
C PHE A 83 4.52 4.75 13.57
N ALA A 84 4.79 3.45 13.74
CA ALA A 84 5.96 2.96 14.47
C ALA A 84 7.29 3.32 13.80
N ASN A 85 7.29 3.65 12.50
CA ASN A 85 8.45 4.13 11.76
C ASN A 85 8.51 5.65 11.64
N GLY A 86 7.66 6.39 12.37
CA GLY A 86 7.73 7.85 12.43
C GLY A 86 6.84 8.58 11.42
N ALA A 87 5.93 7.89 10.73
CA ALA A 87 4.98 8.56 9.86
C ALA A 87 4.16 9.60 10.65
N GLU A 88 4.03 10.79 10.10
CA GLU A 88 3.26 11.90 10.69
C GLU A 88 1.77 11.82 10.32
N ALA A 89 1.46 11.10 9.24
CA ALA A 89 0.11 10.80 8.76
C ALA A 89 0.12 9.56 7.86
N VAL A 90 -1.07 9.11 7.44
CA VAL A 90 -1.22 8.29 6.23
C VAL A 90 -1.71 9.20 5.11
N GLY A 91 -0.84 9.45 4.13
CA GLY A 91 -1.12 10.35 3.01
C GLY A 91 -1.92 9.68 1.90
N LEU A 92 -1.95 8.34 1.90
CA LEU A 92 -2.74 7.56 0.96
C LEU A 92 -3.05 6.17 1.54
N PHE A 93 -4.31 5.91 1.85
CA PHE A 93 -4.83 4.57 2.03
C PHE A 93 -5.52 4.13 0.74
N ARG A 94 -4.88 3.23 0.01
CA ARG A 94 -5.39 2.62 -1.22
C ARG A 94 -6.42 1.56 -0.87
N THR A 95 -7.65 1.71 -1.34
CA THR A 95 -8.72 0.77 -1.01
C THR A 95 -8.94 -0.32 -2.05
N GLU A 96 -8.23 -0.30 -3.19
CA GLU A 96 -8.45 -1.27 -4.27
C GLU A 96 -8.31 -2.73 -3.82
N MET A 97 -7.34 -3.00 -2.95
CA MET A 97 -7.10 -4.34 -2.41
C MET A 97 -8.28 -4.87 -1.57
N LEU A 98 -9.18 -3.99 -1.09
CA LEU A 98 -10.38 -4.40 -0.35
C LEU A 98 -11.45 -5.03 -1.24
N TYR A 99 -11.33 -4.88 -2.56
CA TYR A 99 -12.30 -5.35 -3.56
C TYR A 99 -11.71 -6.42 -4.50
N MET A 100 -10.39 -6.55 -4.53
CA MET A 100 -9.69 -7.54 -5.35
C MET A 100 -9.60 -8.90 -4.63
N ASP A 101 -9.39 -9.97 -5.41
CA ASP A 101 -9.23 -11.35 -4.92
C ASP A 101 -10.40 -11.84 -4.05
N ARG A 102 -11.62 -11.52 -4.47
CA ARG A 102 -12.88 -11.93 -3.81
C ARG A 102 -14.02 -12.03 -4.81
N THR A 103 -15.09 -12.70 -4.41
CA THR A 103 -16.25 -13.01 -5.26
C THR A 103 -17.36 -11.96 -5.21
N CYS A 104 -17.32 -11.04 -4.25
CA CYS A 104 -18.29 -9.94 -4.12
C CYS A 104 -17.66 -8.72 -3.43
N ALA A 105 -18.30 -7.56 -3.56
CA ALA A 105 -17.84 -6.34 -2.91
C ALA A 105 -17.98 -6.42 -1.38
N PRO A 106 -17.05 -5.83 -0.60
CA PRO A 106 -17.20 -5.70 0.84
C PRO A 106 -18.45 -4.89 1.20
N ASP A 107 -19.09 -5.27 2.30
CA ASP A 107 -20.21 -4.52 2.85
C ASP A 107 -19.75 -3.30 3.68
N GLU A 108 -20.71 -2.49 4.14
CA GLU A 108 -20.43 -1.27 4.89
C GLU A 108 -19.74 -1.55 6.24
N ASP A 109 -20.13 -2.63 6.92
CA ASP A 109 -19.62 -2.95 8.26
C ASP A 109 -18.19 -3.51 8.17
N GLU A 110 -17.88 -4.32 7.16
CA GLU A 110 -16.52 -4.77 6.85
C GLU A 110 -15.60 -3.56 6.60
N LEU A 111 -16.00 -2.66 5.69
CA LEU A 111 -15.23 -1.44 5.39
C LEU A 111 -15.07 -0.54 6.61
N TYR A 112 -16.15 -0.34 7.38
CA TYR A 112 -16.14 0.46 8.60
C TYR A 112 -15.12 -0.08 9.61
N ASN A 113 -15.11 -1.39 9.86
CA ASN A 113 -14.18 -2.03 10.78
C ASN A 113 -12.72 -1.88 10.32
N ILE A 114 -12.45 -2.02 9.02
CA ILE A 114 -11.13 -1.81 8.42
C ILE A 114 -10.64 -0.37 8.63
N PHE A 115 -11.51 0.62 8.40
CA PHE A 115 -11.15 2.02 8.60
C PHE A 115 -10.98 2.37 10.08
N CYS A 116 -11.79 1.81 10.98
CA CYS A 116 -11.60 1.96 12.43
C CYS A 116 -10.26 1.39 12.88
N GLN A 117 -9.88 0.19 12.42
CA GLN A 117 -8.59 -0.40 12.73
C GLN A 117 -7.42 0.49 12.30
N ALA A 118 -7.52 1.15 11.14
CA ALA A 118 -6.52 2.11 10.70
C ALA A 118 -6.50 3.37 11.59
N CYS A 119 -7.68 3.89 11.99
CA CYS A 119 -7.80 5.05 12.89
C CYS A 119 -7.17 4.78 14.26
N ASP A 120 -7.42 3.60 14.83
CA ASP A 120 -6.87 3.21 16.14
C ASP A 120 -5.34 3.28 16.15
N ALA A 121 -4.69 2.88 15.05
CA ALA A 121 -3.25 2.97 14.90
C ALA A 121 -2.72 4.41 14.76
N ALA A 122 -3.55 5.34 14.26
CA ALA A 122 -3.14 6.71 13.96
C ALA A 122 -3.09 7.63 15.18
N ASN A 123 -3.77 7.28 16.27
CA ASN A 123 -3.75 8.05 17.53
C ASN A 123 -4.01 9.56 17.29
N GLY A 124 -5.04 9.88 16.50
CA GLY A 124 -5.42 11.25 16.14
C GLY A 124 -4.73 11.86 14.92
N LYS A 125 -3.66 11.24 14.39
CA LYS A 125 -3.03 11.63 13.12
C LYS A 125 -3.97 11.39 11.94
N SER A 126 -3.81 12.15 10.87
CA SER A 126 -4.73 12.07 9.72
C SER A 126 -4.46 10.87 8.82
N ILE A 127 -5.54 10.32 8.26
CA ILE A 127 -5.49 9.26 7.24
C ILE A 127 -6.32 9.71 6.04
N ILE A 128 -5.71 9.77 4.86
CA ILE A 128 -6.39 10.07 3.61
C ILE A 128 -6.82 8.76 2.96
N VAL A 129 -8.11 8.45 3.03
CA VAL A 129 -8.70 7.30 2.34
C VAL A 129 -9.00 7.68 0.91
N ARG A 130 -8.34 7.01 -0.04
CA ARG A 130 -8.69 7.13 -1.46
C ARG A 130 -9.88 6.25 -1.75
N THR A 131 -10.93 6.80 -2.33
CA THR A 131 -12.07 5.99 -2.76
C THR A 131 -11.67 5.03 -3.89
N ILE A 132 -12.53 4.06 -4.17
CA ILE A 132 -12.23 2.96 -5.08
C ILE A 132 -11.65 3.43 -6.44
N ASP A 133 -10.45 2.95 -6.77
CA ASP A 133 -9.71 3.17 -8.03
C ASP A 133 -9.52 1.84 -8.76
N ILE A 134 -10.63 1.23 -9.17
CA ILE A 134 -10.69 -0.06 -9.87
C ILE A 134 -11.05 0.16 -11.33
N GLY A 135 -10.78 -0.84 -12.16
CA GLY A 135 -10.77 -0.73 -13.61
C GLY A 135 -9.34 -0.54 -14.10
N GLY A 136 -9.16 -0.61 -15.41
CA GLY A 136 -7.82 -0.55 -15.97
C GLY A 136 -7.10 -1.91 -15.89
N ASP A 137 -5.95 -1.88 -15.22
CA ASP A 137 -5.05 -3.00 -14.94
C ASP A 137 -5.39 -3.79 -13.67
N LYS A 138 -6.48 -3.41 -12.98
CA LYS A 138 -6.92 -3.97 -11.69
C LYS A 138 -8.22 -4.75 -11.87
N PRO A 139 -8.18 -6.04 -12.25
CA PRO A 139 -9.39 -6.82 -12.54
C PRO A 139 -10.19 -7.10 -11.27
N VAL A 140 -11.51 -7.02 -11.39
CA VAL A 140 -12.47 -7.41 -10.35
C VAL A 140 -13.62 -8.14 -11.04
N ASP A 141 -13.53 -9.47 -11.04
CA ASP A 141 -14.34 -10.33 -11.91
C ASP A 141 -15.85 -10.15 -11.70
N TYR A 142 -16.30 -9.97 -10.46
CA TYR A 142 -17.72 -9.82 -10.13
C TYR A 142 -18.32 -8.47 -10.58
N LEU A 143 -17.50 -7.49 -10.97
CA LEU A 143 -17.99 -6.22 -11.52
C LEU A 143 -18.23 -6.29 -13.04
N ASN A 144 -17.80 -7.37 -13.72
CA ASN A 144 -17.96 -7.56 -15.16
C ASN A 144 -17.55 -6.34 -16.01
N ILE A 145 -16.50 -5.63 -15.59
CA ILE A 145 -16.02 -4.43 -16.29
C ILE A 145 -15.48 -4.86 -17.67
N PRO A 146 -15.97 -4.27 -18.78
CA PRO A 146 -15.52 -4.64 -20.11
C PRO A 146 -14.02 -4.41 -20.31
N ALA A 147 -13.37 -5.30 -21.06
CA ALA A 147 -12.00 -5.07 -21.49
C ALA A 147 -11.92 -3.88 -22.45
N GLU A 148 -10.90 -3.04 -22.29
CA GLU A 148 -10.67 -1.87 -23.12
C GLU A 148 -9.31 -1.95 -23.81
N ASN A 149 -9.21 -1.37 -25.01
CA ASN A 149 -7.93 -1.28 -25.74
C ASN A 149 -6.88 -0.47 -24.97
N ASN A 150 -7.31 0.55 -24.21
CA ASN A 150 -6.43 1.33 -23.34
C ASN A 150 -7.05 1.49 -21.94
N PRO A 151 -6.77 0.56 -21.03
CA PRO A 151 -7.37 0.56 -19.70
C PRO A 151 -6.91 1.75 -18.81
N PHE A 152 -5.78 2.39 -19.12
CA PHE A 152 -5.29 3.55 -18.35
C PHE A 152 -6.05 4.84 -18.67
N LEU A 153 -6.54 4.98 -19.90
CA LEU A 153 -7.34 6.12 -20.34
C LEU A 153 -8.85 5.89 -20.25
N GLY A 154 -9.26 4.66 -19.94
CA GLY A 154 -10.63 4.20 -20.04
C GLY A 154 -11.48 4.28 -18.76
N TYR A 155 -12.31 3.27 -18.58
CA TYR A 155 -13.36 3.15 -17.59
C TYR A 155 -12.83 2.63 -16.24
N ARG A 156 -12.40 3.57 -15.39
CA ARG A 156 -11.83 3.29 -14.07
C ARG A 156 -12.14 4.38 -13.05
N ALA A 157 -11.92 4.07 -11.77
CA ALA A 157 -11.98 5.04 -10.67
C ALA A 157 -13.32 5.81 -10.66
N VAL A 158 -13.31 7.13 -10.45
CA VAL A 158 -14.53 7.95 -10.42
C VAL A 158 -15.47 7.74 -11.63
N ARG A 159 -14.95 7.30 -12.77
CA ARG A 159 -15.72 7.09 -14.00
C ARG A 159 -16.67 5.91 -13.92
N ILE A 160 -16.38 4.90 -13.08
CA ILE A 160 -17.26 3.74 -12.89
C ILE A 160 -18.37 4.00 -11.86
N TYR A 161 -18.27 5.09 -11.09
CA TYR A 161 -19.19 5.36 -10.00
C TYR A 161 -20.66 5.51 -10.44
N PRO A 162 -20.99 6.06 -11.63
CA PRO A 162 -22.38 6.12 -12.09
C PRO A 162 -23.05 4.73 -12.20
N GLU A 163 -22.32 3.71 -12.64
CA GLU A 163 -22.82 2.35 -12.76
C GLU A 163 -22.82 1.62 -11.40
N PHE A 164 -21.78 1.84 -10.60
CA PHE A 164 -21.60 1.19 -9.30
C PHE A 164 -21.86 2.13 -8.12
N ILE A 165 -22.90 2.96 -8.22
CA ILE A 165 -23.14 4.04 -7.26
C ILE A 165 -23.40 3.53 -5.84
N GLU A 166 -24.04 2.37 -5.69
CA GLU A 166 -24.29 1.78 -4.38
C GLU A 166 -22.99 1.31 -3.73
N MET A 167 -22.04 0.76 -4.49
CA MET A 167 -20.71 0.39 -3.97
C MET A 167 -19.94 1.63 -3.49
N PHE A 168 -20.01 2.73 -4.24
CA PHE A 168 -19.40 4.00 -3.84
C PHE A 168 -20.06 4.58 -2.57
N LYS A 169 -21.40 4.57 -2.48
CA LYS A 169 -22.14 5.03 -1.30
C LYS A 169 -21.80 4.19 -0.06
N THR A 170 -21.72 2.87 -0.20
CA THR A 170 -21.30 1.96 0.87
C THR A 170 -19.92 2.35 1.40
N GLN A 171 -18.96 2.59 0.51
CA GLN A 171 -17.62 3.03 0.90
C GLN A 171 -17.64 4.38 1.62
N LEU A 172 -18.36 5.38 1.07
CA LEU A 172 -18.46 6.70 1.70
C LEU A 172 -19.10 6.63 3.09
N ARG A 173 -20.19 5.87 3.25
CA ARG A 173 -20.87 5.68 4.54
C ARG A 173 -19.94 5.03 5.56
N ALA A 174 -19.19 4.01 5.17
CA ALA A 174 -18.19 3.38 6.02
C ALA A 174 -17.09 4.37 6.47
N ILE A 175 -16.53 5.18 5.55
CA ILE A 175 -15.52 6.19 5.89
C ILE A 175 -16.10 7.24 6.85
N LEU A 176 -17.32 7.74 6.57
CA LEU A 176 -17.99 8.74 7.41
C LEU A 176 -18.36 8.21 8.80
N ARG A 177 -18.71 6.92 8.92
CA ARG A 177 -18.91 6.28 10.22
C ARG A 177 -17.59 6.16 10.98
N ALA A 178 -16.54 5.69 10.32
CA ALA A 178 -15.23 5.50 10.94
C ALA A 178 -14.56 6.83 11.35
N SER A 179 -14.90 7.95 10.71
CA SER A 179 -14.36 9.28 11.07
C SER A 179 -14.83 9.77 12.45
N ALA A 180 -15.83 9.13 13.06
CA ALA A 180 -16.16 9.35 14.47
C ALA A 180 -15.04 8.91 15.43
N HIS A 181 -14.11 8.04 14.97
CA HIS A 181 -13.03 7.45 15.76
C HIS A 181 -11.64 8.03 15.43
N GLY A 182 -11.53 8.91 14.43
CA GLY A 182 -10.24 9.44 14.01
C GLY A 182 -10.33 10.47 12.89
N ASN A 183 -9.19 11.06 12.53
CA ASN A 183 -9.13 12.10 11.49
C ASN A 183 -9.02 11.49 10.09
N LEU A 184 -10.17 11.08 9.54
CA LEU A 184 -10.25 10.58 8.17
C LEU A 184 -10.52 11.72 7.17
N LYS A 185 -9.78 11.70 6.07
CA LYS A 185 -10.00 12.54 4.89
C LYS A 185 -10.35 11.65 3.70
N ILE A 186 -11.13 12.18 2.77
CA ILE A 186 -11.54 11.45 1.56
C ILE A 186 -10.83 12.06 0.36
N MET A 187 -10.24 11.21 -0.49
CA MET A 187 -9.66 11.60 -1.76
C MET A 187 -10.32 10.80 -2.90
N ILE A 188 -10.81 11.51 -3.92
CA ILE A 188 -11.42 10.88 -5.10
C ILE A 188 -10.36 10.77 -6.22
N PRO A 189 -10.10 9.56 -6.75
CA PRO A 189 -9.13 9.36 -7.83
C PRO A 189 -9.66 9.80 -9.20
N MET A 190 -8.75 10.17 -10.10
CA MET A 190 -9.01 10.40 -11.54
C MET A 190 -10.01 11.53 -11.85
N ILE A 191 -10.08 12.56 -11.00
CA ILE A 191 -10.85 13.78 -11.28
C ILE A 191 -10.21 14.54 -12.44
N SER A 192 -11.00 14.84 -13.48
CA SER A 192 -10.56 15.64 -14.64
C SER A 192 -11.29 16.97 -14.77
N SER A 193 -12.52 17.08 -14.25
CA SER A 193 -13.38 18.27 -14.32
C SER A 193 -14.54 18.16 -13.34
#